data_AF-A0A1Q1G292-F1
#
_entry.id   AF-A0A1Q1G292-F1
#
_cell.length_a   1.000
_cell.length_b   1.000
_cell.length_c   1.000
_cell.angle_alpha   90.00
_cell.angle_beta   90.00
_cell.angle_gamma   90.00
#
_symmetry.space_group_name_H-M   'P 1'
#
loop_
_entity.id
_entity.type
_entity.pdbx_description
1 polymer ?
#
loop_
_entity_poly.entity_id
_entity_poly.type
_entity_poly.pdbx_seq_one_letter_code
_entity_poly.pdbx_strand_id
1 'polypeptide(L)'
;MEVTPVFAAFIITLMFIALFFTILYKVKQVRTRRDVLKAYYRSIYHMCLGALMITFAIVQLSLFKGIAVYIICAILIIYGAFIVYQFNIRRKYFKNNLPIEEEAYRKMETKKYKKK
;
A
#
# COMPACT_ATOMS: atom_id res chain seq x y z
N MET A 1 -24.88 19.24 -9.89
CA MET A 1 -24.04 19.11 -8.68
C MET A 1 -22.69 19.69 -9.02
N GLU A 2 -22.47 20.96 -8.65
CA GLU A 2 -21.14 21.56 -8.70
C GLU A 2 -20.31 20.90 -7.61
N VAL A 3 -19.30 20.14 -8.02
CA VAL A 3 -18.28 19.67 -7.07
C VAL A 3 -17.56 20.93 -6.63
N THR A 4 -17.67 21.30 -5.35
CA THR A 4 -16.99 22.51 -4.88
C THR A 4 -15.49 22.34 -5.15
N PRO A 5 -14.82 23.35 -5.73
CA PRO A 5 -13.42 23.23 -6.13
C PRO A 5 -12.50 22.84 -4.96
N VAL A 6 -12.92 23.20 -3.73
CA VAL A 6 -12.28 22.81 -2.47
C VAL A 6 -12.32 21.29 -2.24
N PHE A 7 -13.47 20.64 -2.49
CA PHE A 7 -13.60 19.19 -2.32
C PHE A 7 -12.72 18.42 -3.31
N ALA A 8 -12.69 18.86 -4.57
CA ALA A 8 -11.82 18.26 -5.57
C ALA A 8 -10.33 18.41 -5.19
N ALA A 9 -9.91 19.60 -4.75
CA ALA A 9 -8.54 19.84 -4.30
C ALA A 9 -8.16 18.96 -3.09
N PHE A 10 -9.08 18.74 -2.16
CA PHE A 10 -8.86 17.87 -1.00
C PHE A 10 -8.58 16.42 -1.42
N ILE A 11 -9.40 15.85 -2.31
CA ILE A 11 -9.22 14.47 -2.79
C ILE A 11 -7.91 14.34 -3.58
N ILE A 12 -7.58 15.33 -4.41
CA ILE A 12 -6.31 15.34 -5.16
C ILE A 12 -5.12 15.35 -4.20
N THR A 13 -5.20 16.13 -3.12
CA THR A 13 -4.15 16.16 -2.08
C THR A 13 -3.99 14.79 -1.43
N LEU A 14 -5.09 14.13 -1.07
CA LEU A 14 -5.07 12.76 -0.55
C LEU A 14 -4.44 11.77 -1.53
N MET A 15 -4.68 11.93 -2.83
CA MET A 15 -4.09 11.09 -3.88
C MET A 15 -2.57 11.21 -3.90
N PHE A 16 -2.03 12.44 -3.83
CA PHE A 16 -0.58 12.67 -3.77
C PHE A 16 0.04 12.12 -2.48
N ILE A 17 -0.65 12.24 -1.35
CA ILE A 17 -0.21 11.64 -0.08
C ILE A 17 -0.16 10.11 -0.21
N ALA A 18 -1.19 9.49 -0.78
CA ALA A 18 -1.23 8.05 -1.01
C ALA A 18 -0.11 7.60 -1.97
N LEU A 19 0.20 8.40 -3.00
CA LEU A 19 1.30 8.16 -3.93
C LEU A 19 2.65 8.21 -3.22
N PHE A 20 2.87 9.24 -2.40
CA PHE A 20 4.08 9.39 -1.61
C PHE A 20 4.30 8.18 -0.69
N PHE A 21 3.29 7.78 0.09
CA PHE A 21 3.37 6.59 0.94
C PHE A 21 3.64 5.32 0.13
N THR A 22 2.99 5.16 -1.02
CA THR A 22 3.22 4.02 -1.89
C THR A 22 4.70 3.91 -2.31
N ILE A 23 5.30 5.02 -2.72
CA ILE A 23 6.72 5.06 -3.10
C ILE A 23 7.61 4.78 -1.88
N LEU A 24 7.35 5.41 -0.73
CA LEU A 24 8.12 5.18 0.49
C LEU A 24 8.14 3.71 0.90
N TYR A 25 6.98 3.04 0.90
CA TYR A 25 6.89 1.63 1.26
C TYR A 25 7.49 0.72 0.18
N LYS A 26 7.47 1.12 -1.08
CA LYS A 26 8.19 0.42 -2.15
C LYS A 26 9.70 0.47 -1.93
N VAL A 27 10.25 1.63 -1.60
CA VAL A 27 11.68 1.78 -1.29
C VAL A 27 12.07 0.97 -0.05
N LYS A 28 11.27 1.03 1.02
CA LYS A 28 11.47 0.20 2.23
C LYS A 28 11.46 -1.30 1.90
N GLN A 29 10.54 -1.74 1.04
CA GLN A 29 10.47 -3.13 0.59
C GLN A 29 11.74 -3.57 -0.15
N VAL A 30 12.25 -2.74 -1.08
CA VAL A 30 13.44 -3.08 -1.87
C VAL A 30 14.70 -3.12 -1.01
N ARG A 31 14.83 -2.20 -0.04
CA ARG A 31 16.00 -2.12 0.85
C ARG A 31 16.05 -3.26 1.88
N THR A 32 14.92 -3.88 2.20
CA THR A 32 14.84 -4.90 3.24
C THR A 32 15.36 -6.26 2.76
N ARG A 33 16.37 -6.80 3.47
CA ARG A 33 16.96 -8.13 3.19
C ARG A 33 16.28 -9.29 3.92
N ARG A 34 15.48 -9.00 4.93
CA ARG A 34 14.73 -9.97 5.74
C ARG A 34 13.43 -10.37 5.04
N ASP A 35 13.18 -11.65 4.83
CA ASP A 35 12.06 -12.12 4.01
C ASP A 35 10.69 -11.80 4.61
N VAL A 36 10.50 -11.98 5.92
CA VAL A 36 9.21 -11.70 6.58
C VAL A 36 8.97 -10.19 6.64
N LEU A 37 10.00 -9.40 7.00
CA LEU A 37 9.90 -7.95 7.02
C LEU A 37 9.67 -7.37 5.60
N LYS A 38 10.28 -7.96 4.57
CA LYS A 38 10.04 -7.60 3.17
C LYS A 38 8.61 -7.94 2.74
N ALA A 39 8.07 -9.08 3.15
CA ALA A 39 6.69 -9.46 2.90
C ALA A 39 5.68 -8.55 3.65
N TYR A 40 6.03 -8.08 4.85
CA TYR A 40 5.26 -7.08 5.59
C TYR A 40 5.21 -5.75 4.85
N TYR A 41 6.36 -5.20 4.43
CA TYR A 41 6.39 -3.96 3.65
C TYR A 41 5.72 -4.11 2.27
N ARG A 42 5.84 -5.28 1.64
CA ARG A 42 5.10 -5.62 0.41
C ARG A 42 3.59 -5.49 0.63
N SER A 43 3.11 -5.97 1.77
CA SER A 43 1.68 -5.93 2.10
C SER A 43 1.18 -4.50 2.31
N ILE A 44 1.95 -3.66 3.03
CA ILE A 44 1.61 -2.24 3.19
C ILE A 44 1.65 -1.51 1.85
N TYR A 45 2.68 -1.75 1.03
CA TYR A 45 2.80 -1.17 -0.30
C TYR A 45 1.56 -1.47 -1.16
N HIS A 46 1.10 -2.72 -1.21
CA HIS A 46 -0.08 -3.08 -1.98
C HIS A 46 -1.36 -2.45 -1.43
N MET A 47 -1.50 -2.31 -0.10
CA MET A 47 -2.63 -1.56 0.47
C MET A 47 -2.60 -0.08 0.07
N CYS A 48 -1.44 0.57 0.14
CA CYS A 48 -1.30 1.97 -0.28
C CYS A 48 -1.60 2.13 -1.78
N LEU A 49 -1.19 1.17 -2.62
CA LEU A 49 -1.57 1.14 -4.03
C LEU A 49 -3.08 1.02 -4.21
N GLY A 50 -3.74 0.10 -3.51
CA GLY A 50 -5.19 -0.06 -3.61
C GLY A 50 -5.93 1.21 -3.17
N ALA A 51 -5.50 1.87 -2.10
CA ALA A 51 -6.02 3.16 -1.68
C ALA A 51 -5.80 4.25 -2.74
N LEU A 52 -4.61 4.31 -3.34
CA LEU A 52 -4.30 5.23 -4.44
C LEU A 52 -5.22 5.00 -5.65
N MET A 53 -5.48 3.75 -6.03
CA MET A 53 -6.36 3.42 -7.15
C MET A 53 -7.79 3.89 -6.89
N ILE A 54 -8.31 3.71 -5.67
CA ILE A 54 -9.63 4.19 -5.28
C ILE A 54 -9.69 5.73 -5.33
N THR A 55 -8.72 6.41 -4.71
CA THR A 55 -8.71 7.88 -4.71
C THR A 55 -8.56 8.44 -6.12
N PHE A 56 -7.70 7.85 -6.95
CA PHE A 56 -7.55 8.23 -8.36
C PHE A 56 -8.85 8.06 -9.16
N ALA A 57 -9.57 6.94 -8.98
CA ALA A 57 -10.85 6.71 -9.62
C ALA A 57 -11.90 7.76 -9.19
N ILE A 58 -11.95 8.13 -7.91
CA ILE A 58 -12.86 9.16 -7.40
C ILE A 58 -12.54 10.54 -8.00
N VAL A 59 -11.26 10.89 -8.12
CA VAL A 59 -10.83 12.13 -8.81
C VAL A 59 -11.31 12.11 -10.26
N GLN A 60 -11.11 11.00 -10.97
CA GLN A 60 -11.48 10.89 -12.37
C GLN A 60 -12.99 10.97 -12.61
N LEU A 61 -13.80 10.37 -11.72
CA LEU A 61 -15.27 10.49 -11.73
C LEU A 61 -15.74 11.94 -11.55
N SER A 62 -14.98 12.75 -10.83
CA SER A 62 -15.30 14.16 -10.59
C SER A 62 -14.93 15.05 -11.78
N LEU A 63 -13.83 14.73 -12.46
CA LEU A 63 -13.29 15.54 -13.57
C LEU A 63 -13.93 15.24 -14.93
N PHE A 64 -14.28 13.98 -15.21
CA PHE A 64 -14.72 13.58 -16.55
C PHE A 64 -16.09 12.89 -16.53
N LYS A 65 -16.98 13.35 -17.41
CA LYS A 65 -18.30 12.76 -17.62
C LYS A 65 -18.30 11.95 -18.91
N GLY A 66 -17.93 10.67 -18.81
CA GLY A 66 -17.89 9.76 -19.96
C GLY A 66 -18.21 8.33 -19.55
N ILE A 67 -18.95 7.60 -20.39
CA ILE A 67 -19.36 6.21 -20.12
C ILE A 67 -18.14 5.31 -19.89
N ALA A 68 -17.10 5.45 -20.73
CA ALA A 68 -15.84 4.72 -20.56
C ALA A 68 -15.16 5.02 -19.22
N VAL A 69 -15.21 6.29 -18.77
CA VAL A 69 -14.64 6.70 -17.48
C VAL A 69 -15.37 6.03 -16.33
N TYR A 70 -16.71 5.97 -16.37
CA TYR A 70 -17.50 5.30 -15.34
C TYR A 70 -17.16 3.82 -15.22
N ILE A 71 -17.02 3.12 -16.35
CA ILE A 71 -16.67 1.69 -16.38
C ILE A 71 -15.28 1.46 -15.79
N ILE A 72 -14.28 2.21 -16.25
CA ILE A 72 -12.89 2.06 -15.78
C ILE A 72 -12.79 2.39 -14.28
N CYS A 73 -13.46 3.46 -13.84
CA CYS A 73 -13.45 3.85 -12.43
C CYS A 73 -14.13 2.80 -11.54
N ALA A 74 -15.24 2.20 -11.98
CA ALA A 74 -15.90 1.12 -11.24
C ALA A 74 -14.95 -0.07 -11.04
N ILE A 75 -14.26 -0.50 -12.10
CA ILE A 75 -13.29 -1.60 -12.04
C ILE A 75 -12.13 -1.24 -11.09
N LEU A 76 -11.58 -0.03 -11.19
CA LEU A 76 -10.49 0.43 -10.32
C LEU A 76 -10.88 0.46 -8.84
N ILE A 77 -12.11 0.90 -8.53
CA ILE A 77 -12.59 0.95 -7.15
C ILE A 77 -12.77 -0.46 -6.59
N ILE A 78 -13.41 -1.36 -7.33
CA ILE A 78 -13.64 -2.75 -6.91
C ILE A 78 -12.30 -3.46 -6.69
N TYR A 79 -11.39 -3.35 -7.67
CA TYR A 79 -10.09 -4.00 -7.61
C TYR A 79 -9.20 -3.40 -6.51
N GLY A 80 -9.20 -2.07 -6.37
CA GLY A 80 -8.49 -1.37 -5.30
C GLY A 80 -8.99 -1.80 -3.92
N ALA A 81 -10.31 -1.90 -3.72
CA ALA A 81 -10.90 -2.35 -2.47
C ALA A 81 -10.53 -3.80 -2.14
N PHE A 82 -10.59 -4.68 -3.15
CA PHE A 82 -10.17 -6.08 -3.01
C PHE A 82 -8.70 -6.22 -2.58
N ILE A 83 -7.80 -5.45 -3.21
CA ILE A 83 -6.38 -5.40 -2.82
C ILE A 83 -6.23 -4.94 -1.37
N VAL A 84 -6.87 -3.82 -1.01
CA VAL A 84 -6.78 -3.28 0.36
C VAL A 84 -7.22 -4.32 1.38
N TYR A 85 -8.34 -4.99 1.14
CA TYR A 85 -8.86 -6.04 2.01
C TYR A 85 -7.88 -7.21 2.16
N GLN A 86 -7.45 -7.80 1.04
CA GLN A 86 -6.58 -8.98 1.06
C GLN A 86 -5.23 -8.68 1.72
N PHE A 87 -4.63 -7.54 1.40
CA PHE A 87 -3.33 -7.18 1.95
C PHE A 87 -3.39 -6.65 3.40
N ASN A 88 -4.56 -6.21 3.87
CA ASN A 88 -4.76 -5.93 5.29
C ASN A 88 -4.70 -7.21 6.14
N ILE A 89 -5.30 -8.31 5.67
CA ILE A 89 -5.20 -9.62 6.32
C ILE A 89 -3.75 -10.10 6.33
N ARG A 90 -3.06 -10.05 5.18
CA ARG A 90 -1.65 -10.45 5.07
C ARG A 90 -0.73 -9.60 5.94
N ARG A 91 -0.96 -8.29 6.02
CA ARG A 91 -0.20 -7.41 6.90
C ARG A 91 -0.33 -7.84 8.37
N LYS A 92 -1.54 -8.15 8.84
CA LYS A 92 -1.77 -8.61 10.21
C LYS A 92 -1.02 -9.93 10.47
N TYR A 93 -1.10 -10.87 9.54
CA TYR A 93 -0.35 -12.12 9.61
C TYR A 93 1.16 -11.90 9.75
N PHE A 94 1.76 -11.11 8.84
CA PHE A 94 3.20 -10.86 8.89
C PHE A 94 3.61 -10.07 10.13
N LYS A 95 2.80 -9.09 10.57
CA LYS A 95 3.08 -8.30 11.77
C LYS A 95 3.25 -9.19 13.01
N ASN A 96 2.41 -10.20 13.17
CA ASN A 96 2.46 -11.12 14.30
C ASN A 96 3.70 -12.02 14.28
N ASN A 97 4.27 -12.27 13.09
CA ASN A 97 5.44 -13.14 12.91
C ASN A 97 6.78 -12.38 12.90
N LEU A 98 6.76 -11.03 12.92
CA LEU A 98 7.96 -10.19 13.01
C LEU A 98 8.87 -10.51 14.22
N PRO A 99 8.37 -10.66 15.47
CA PRO A 99 9.24 -10.93 16.61
C PRO A 99 9.98 -12.27 16.50
N ILE A 100 9.32 -13.27 15.92
CA ILE A 100 9.90 -14.61 15.70
C ILE A 100 11.07 -14.52 14.71
N GLU A 101 10.91 -13.77 13.62
CA GLU A 101 11.99 -13.54 12.67
C GLU A 101 13.15 -12.74 13.30
N GLU A 102 12.86 -11.75 14.16
CA GLU A 102 13.90 -10.99 14.88
C GLU A 102 14.77 -11.87 15.77
N GLU A 103 14.15 -12.80 16.51
CA GLU A 103 14.88 -13.77 17.32
C GLU A 103 15.73 -14.72 16.48
N ALA A 104 15.19 -15.22 15.37
CA ALA A 104 15.92 -16.07 14.44
C ALA A 104 17.16 -15.33 13.88
N TYR A 105 16.99 -14.07 13.48
CA TYR A 105 18.09 -13.25 12.94
C TYR A 105 19.18 -12.99 13.99
N ARG A 106 18.79 -12.64 15.23
CA ARG A 106 19.75 -12.45 16.34
C ARG A 106 20.55 -13.72 16.66
N LYS A 107 19.90 -14.90 16.59
CA LYS A 107 20.59 -16.19 16.78
C LYS A 107 21.58 -16.48 15.65
N MET A 108 21.34 -16.02 14.42
CA MET A 108 22.30 -16.16 13.31
C MET A 108 23.51 -15.22 13.49
N GLU A 109 23.29 -13.98 13.92
CA GLU A 109 24.37 -13.01 14.14
C GLU A 109 25.30 -13.41 15.29
N THR A 110 24.74 -13.86 16.41
CA THR A 110 25.51 -14.34 17.56
C THR A 110 26.33 -15.60 17.25
N LYS A 111 25.80 -16.53 16.44
CA LYS A 111 26.55 -17.70 15.95
C LYS A 111 27.71 -17.31 15.02
N LYS A 112 27.54 -16.30 14.16
CA LYS A 112 28.64 -15.78 13.33
C LYS A 112 29.76 -15.19 14.18
N TYR A 113 29.42 -14.49 15.25
CA TYR A 113 30.40 -13.88 16.15
C TYR A 113 31.19 -14.93 16.94
N LYS A 114 30.53 -15.97 17.48
CA LYS A 114 31.19 -17.08 18.21
C LYS A 114 32.08 -17.98 17.35
N LYS A 115 31.98 -17.91 16.02
CA LYS A 115 32.75 -18.75 15.08
C LYS A 115 33.99 -18.02 14.53
N LYS A 116 34.18 -16.76 14.88
CA LYS A 116 35.37 -15.96 14.60
C LYS A 116 36.27 -15.96 15.83
#